data_AF-A0A3C0GDQ3-F1
#
_entry.id   AF-A0A3C0GDQ3-F1
#
_cell.length_a   1.000
_cell.length_b   1.000
_cell.length_c   1.000
_cell.angle_alpha   90.00
_cell.angle_beta   90.00
_cell.angle_gamma   90.00
#
_symmetry.space_group_name_H-M   'P 1'
#
loop_
_entity.id
_entity.type
_entity.pdbx_description
1 polymer ?
#
loop_
_entity_poly.entity_id
_entity_poly.type
_entity_poly.pdbx_seq_one_letter_code
_entity_poly.pdbx_strand_id
1 'polypeptide(L)' 'ILHLIAQGKTSREIGAELFIGVHTVDTHRKNMARILGLKGKGELLRYAMEKKYRF' A
#
# COMPACT_ATOMS: atom_id res chain seq x y z
N ILE A 1 6.22 -0.50 2.69
CA ILE A 1 4.77 -0.19 2.60
C ILE A 1 4.03 -1.10 1.61
N LEU A 2 4.41 -1.18 0.32
CA LEU A 2 3.69 -2.01 -0.67
C LEU A 2 3.57 -3.49 -0.26
N HIS A 3 4.62 -4.10 0.29
CA HIS A 3 4.58 -5.47 0.82
C HIS A 3 3.55 -5.63 1.95
N LEU A 4 3.47 -4.67 2.89
CA LEU A 4 2.49 -4.70 3.98
C LEU A 4 1.05 -4.55 3.47
N ILE A 5 0.86 -3.76 2.40
CA ILE A 5 -0.43 -3.70 1.69
C ILE A 5 -0.76 -5.06 1.08
N ALA A 6 0.21 -5.77 0.48
CA ALA A 6 0.01 -7.11 -0.07
C ALA A 6 -0.32 -8.17 1.01
N GLN A 7 0.03 -7.89 2.27
CA GLN A 7 -0.37 -8.70 3.42
C GLN A 7 -1.78 -8.37 3.93
N GLY A 8 -2.48 -7.42 3.32
CA GLY A 8 -3.83 -6.99 3.72
C GLY A 8 -3.85 -5.96 4.86
N LYS A 9 -2.70 -5.44 5.29
CA LYS A 9 -2.63 -4.48 6.40
C LYS A 9 -3.25 -3.13 6.02
N THR A 10 -3.99 -2.56 6.96
CA THR A 10 -4.59 -1.22 6.87
C THR A 10 -3.55 -0.13 7.06
N SER A 11 -3.85 1.12 6.67
CA SER A 11 -2.93 2.25 6.88
C SER A 11 -2.58 2.46 8.37
N ARG A 12 -3.51 2.11 9.28
CA ARG A 12 -3.30 2.19 10.72
C ARG A 12 -2.30 1.14 11.21
N GLU A 13 -2.46 -0.12 10.81
CA GLU A 13 -1.54 -1.20 11.16
C GLU A 13 -0.14 -0.96 10.59
N ILE A 14 -0.05 -0.50 9.34
CA ILE A 14 1.21 -0.14 8.70
C ILE A 14 1.89 1.00 9.45
N GLY A 15 1.13 2.02 9.87
CA GLY A 15 1.65 3.15 10.64
C GLY A 15 2.20 2.71 12.00
N ALA A 16 1.49 1.80 12.69
CA ALA A 16 1.92 1.24 13.96
C ALA A 16 3.20 0.41 13.81
N GLU A 17 3.29 -0.45 12.80
CA GLU A 17 4.45 -1.32 12.55
C GLU A 17 5.70 -0.57 12.10
N LEU A 18 5.52 0.50 11.32
CA LEU A 18 6.62 1.33 10.84
C LEU A 18 6.92 2.54 11.73
N PHE A 19 6.18 2.71 12.84
CA PHE A 19 6.28 3.86 13.74
C PHE A 19 6.14 5.22 13.01
N ILE A 20 5.22 5.32 12.04
CA ILE A 20 4.93 6.55 11.29
C ILE A 20 3.44 6.90 11.33
N GLY A 21 3.14 8.18 11.11
CA GLY A 21 1.75 8.66 11.07
C GLY A 21 0.92 8.00 9.96
N VAL A 22 -0.36 7.73 10.25
CA VAL A 22 -1.31 7.13 9.28
C VAL A 22 -1.42 7.99 8.01
N HIS A 23 -1.40 9.31 8.14
CA HIS A 23 -1.40 10.23 7.00
C HIS A 23 -0.15 10.10 6.10
N THR A 24 1.00 9.77 6.70
CA THR A 24 2.23 9.47 5.96
C THR A 24 2.04 8.21 5.13
N VAL A 25 1.46 7.15 5.71
CA VAL A 25 1.12 5.91 5.00
C VAL A 25 0.16 6.19 3.84
N ASP A 26 -0.90 6.98 4.07
CA ASP A 26 -1.86 7.34 3.02
C ASP A 26 -1.21 8.13 1.88
N THR A 27 -0.27 9.03 2.21
CA THR A 27 0.52 9.77 1.23
C THR A 27 1.37 8.82 0.39
N HIS A 28 2.04 7.84 1.02
CA HIS A 28 2.77 6.80 0.30
C HIS A 28 1.85 5.96 -0.60
N ARG A 29 0.64 5.60 -0.14
CA ARG A 29 -0.35 4.87 -0.94
C ARG A 29 -0.76 5.65 -2.19
N LYS A 30 -1.08 6.95 -2.03
CA LYS A 30 -1.42 7.83 -3.16
C LYS A 30 -0.26 7.98 -4.15
N ASN A 31 0.97 8.17 -3.64
CA ASN A 31 2.15 8.30 -4.49
C ASN A 31 2.45 7.02 -5.27
N MET A 32 2.36 5.84 -4.62
CA MET A 32 2.54 4.56 -5.31
C MET A 32 1.47 4.35 -6.38
N ALA A 33 0.19 4.61 -6.08
CA ALA A 33 -0.88 4.51 -7.08
C ALA A 33 -0.63 5.43 -8.28
N ARG A 34 -0.21 6.68 -8.05
CA ARG A 34 0.14 7.64 -9.09
C ARG A 34 1.31 7.17 -9.96
N ILE A 35 2.41 6.74 -9.34
CA ILE A 35 3.62 6.28 -10.05
C ILE A 35 3.32 5.03 -10.89
N LEU A 36 2.49 4.13 -10.36
CA LEU A 36 2.09 2.89 -11.04
C LEU A 36 0.94 3.08 -12.03
N GLY A 37 0.42 4.30 -12.19
CA GLY A 37 -0.72 4.59 -13.08
C GLY A 37 -2.04 3.93 -12.66
N LEU A 38 -2.16 3.50 -11.41
CA LEU A 38 -3.34 2.84 -10.88
C LEU A 38 -4.44 3.87 -10.58
N LYS A 39 -5.62 3.67 -11.15
CA LYS A 39 -6.79 4.54 -11.05
C LYS A 39 -7.95 3.77 -10.43
N GLY A 40 -8.05 3.81 -9.10
CA GLY A 40 -9.24 3.32 -8.41
C GLY A 40 -8.99 2.91 -6.97
N LYS A 41 -10.10 2.80 -6.20
CA LYS A 41 -10.06 2.21 -4.86
C LYS A 41 -9.71 0.72 -5.00
N GLY A 42 -8.71 0.28 -4.26
CA GLY A 42 -8.32 -1.13 -4.20
C GLY A 42 -7.37 -1.61 -5.31
N GLU A 43 -7.10 -0.81 -6.35
CA GLU A 43 -6.18 -1.22 -7.41
C GLU A 43 -4.74 -1.40 -6.90
N LEU A 44 -4.29 -0.53 -5.99
CA LEU A 44 -3.00 -0.67 -5.33
C LEU A 44 -2.90 -1.97 -4.52
N LEU A 45 -4.00 -2.40 -3.89
CA LEU A 45 -4.06 -3.66 -3.16
C LEU A 45 -3.97 -4.85 -4.12
N ARG A 46 -4.76 -4.84 -5.20
CA ARG A 46 -4.71 -5.87 -6.25
C ARG A 46 -3.31 -5.99 -6.85
N TYR A 47 -2.69 -4.85 -7.18
CA TYR A 47 -1.32 -4.79 -7.70
C TYR A 47 -0.31 -5.37 -6.71
N ALA A 48 -0.43 -4.99 -5.43
CA ALA A 48 0.46 -5.49 -4.38
C ALA A 48 0.32 -7.01 -4.19
N MET A 49 -0.91 -7.54 -4.25
CA MET A 49 -1.17 -8.98 -4.19
C MET A 49 -0.60 -9.72 -5.41
N GLU A 50 -0.81 -9.23 -6.63
CA GLU A 50 -0.26 -9.87 -7.83
C GLU A 50 1.28 -9.94 -7.78
N LYS A 51 1.93 -8.85 -7.35
CA LYS A 51 3.39 -8.81 -7.17
C LYS A 51 3.90 -9.76 -6.10
N LYS A 52 3.12 -10.03 -5.04
CA LYS A 52 3.49 -10.99 -3.98
C LYS A 52 3.62 -12.42 -4.51
N TYR A 53 2.85 -12.80 -5.52
CA TYR A 53 2.85 -14.15 -6.10
C TYR A 53 3.84 -14.33 -7.27
N ARG A 54 4.64 -13.31 -7.60
CA ARG A 54 5.66 -13.34 -8.67
C ARG A 54 7.10 -13.53 -8.17
N PHE A 55 7.30 -13.80 -6.88
CA PHE A 55 8.62 -14.05 -6.28
C PHE A 55 8.70 -15.46 -5.70
#